data_AF-A0A0G1EX70-F1
#
_entry.id   AF-A0A0G1EX70-F1
#
_cell.length_a   1.000
_cell.length_b   1.000
_cell.length_c   1.000
_cell.angle_alpha   90.00
_cell.angle_beta   90.00
_cell.angle_gamma   90.00
#
_symmetry.space_group_name_H-M   'P 1'
#
loop_
_entity.id
_entity.type
_entity.pdbx_description
1 polymer ?
#
loop_
_entity_poly.entity_id
_entity_poly.type
_entity_poly.pdbx_seq_one_letter_code
_entity_poly.pdbx_strand_id
1 'polypeptide(L)'
;MQKLLIYTTGLMIFLFTLVMPAYALTIPVFPSCTIPQGTVKAQFGQGTHGIVGSTDTFIGSDSVFTLTEDTLLQCFCPEIGTDGIQTNWWRATGLTDNDIQILKNQGWFFIPNGALWGLAADPFVAQNINFSCVGGVGGGEILGLAATGGAWQPYLYVLGGLGLTILGLALVRKWKQN
;
A
#
# COMPACT_ATOMS: atom_id res chain seq x y z
N MET A 1 15.02 9.74 47.65
CA MET A 1 14.00 9.24 46.70
C MET A 1 13.30 10.35 45.93
N GLN A 2 12.83 11.43 46.56
CA GLN A 2 12.06 12.51 45.90
C GLN A 2 12.81 13.26 44.78
N LYS A 3 14.11 13.49 44.92
CA LYS A 3 14.93 14.13 43.86
C LYS A 3 15.10 13.26 42.61
N LEU A 4 15.25 11.94 42.79
CA LEU A 4 15.37 10.99 41.68
C LEU A 4 14.08 10.93 40.86
N LEU A 5 12.92 11.01 41.52
CA LEU A 5 11.61 11.05 40.87
C LEU A 5 11.51 12.29 39.95
N ILE A 6 11.87 13.48 40.45
CA ILE A 6 11.79 14.75 39.69
C ILE A 6 12.68 14.72 38.44
N TYR A 7 13.90 14.17 38.52
CA TYR A 7 14.77 14.05 37.36
C TYR A 7 14.22 13.07 36.31
N THR A 8 13.63 11.95 36.73
CA THR A 8 13.02 10.99 35.80
C THR A 8 11.76 11.55 35.12
N THR A 9 10.92 12.29 35.84
CA THR A 9 9.73 12.92 35.25
C THR A 9 10.12 14.04 34.28
N GLY A 10 11.13 14.85 34.64
CA GLY A 10 11.63 15.92 33.77
C GLY A 10 12.25 15.38 32.47
N LEU A 11 13.04 14.30 32.55
CA LEU A 11 13.63 13.66 31.37
C LEU A 11 12.56 13.06 30.45
N MET A 12 11.53 12.42 31.01
CA MET A 12 10.41 11.89 30.22
C MET A 12 9.64 13.01 29.52
N ILE A 13 9.34 14.12 30.20
CA ILE A 13 8.63 15.26 29.59
C ILE A 13 9.46 15.88 28.46
N PHE A 14 10.78 16.01 28.63
CA PHE A 14 11.67 16.51 27.59
C PHE A 14 11.69 15.62 26.35
N LEU A 15 11.74 14.29 26.53
CA LEU A 15 11.73 13.33 25.41
C LEU A 15 10.41 13.36 24.61
N PHE A 16 9.28 13.67 25.24
CA PHE A 16 7.99 13.83 24.56
C PHE A 16 7.85 15.14 23.76
N THR A 17 8.74 16.13 23.94
CA THR A 17 8.68 17.40 23.17
C THR A 17 9.47 17.37 21.86
N LEU A 18 10.22 16.30 21.60
CA LEU A 18 11.07 16.15 20.39
C LEU A 18 10.39 15.36 19.26
N VAL A 19 9.14 14.93 19.42
CA VAL A 19 8.44 14.17 18.38
C VAL A 19 8.00 15.15 17.28
N MET A 20 8.76 15.20 16.18
CA MET A 20 8.34 15.93 14.99
C MET A 20 7.18 15.20 14.30
N PRO A 21 6.25 15.92 13.65
CA PRO A 21 5.20 15.30 12.86
C PRO A 21 5.83 14.52 11.70
N ALA A 22 5.60 13.21 11.66
CA ALA A 22 5.92 12.38 10.52
C ALA A 22 4.74 12.43 9.54
N TYR A 23 4.95 13.00 8.36
CA TYR A 23 3.99 12.90 7.27
C TYR A 23 4.15 11.52 6.62
N ALA A 24 3.14 10.68 6.75
CA ALA A 24 3.10 9.39 6.08
C ALA A 24 2.76 9.62 4.60
N LEU A 25 3.59 9.08 3.71
CA LEU A 25 3.28 9.03 2.28
C LEU A 25 1.98 8.22 2.07
N THR A 26 0.98 8.85 1.44
CA THR A 26 -0.30 8.20 1.14
C THR A 26 -0.23 7.56 -0.24
N ILE A 27 -0.21 6.23 -0.28
CA ILE A 27 -0.22 5.46 -1.53
C ILE A 27 -1.64 5.45 -2.11
N PRO A 28 -1.82 5.73 -3.41
CA PRO A 28 -3.13 5.60 -4.06
C PRO A 28 -3.68 4.17 -3.94
N VAL A 29 -5.01 4.06 -3.92
CA VAL A 29 -5.67 2.75 -3.91
C VAL A 29 -5.80 2.24 -5.35
N PHE A 30 -5.33 1.02 -5.59
CA PHE A 30 -5.45 0.35 -6.89
C PHE A 30 -6.51 -0.76 -6.80
N PRO A 31 -7.45 -0.84 -7.76
CA PRO A 31 -8.34 -1.97 -7.88
C PRO A 31 -7.58 -3.23 -8.33
N SER A 32 -8.21 -4.39 -8.20
CA SER A 32 -7.62 -5.67 -8.62
C SER A 32 -7.84 -5.93 -10.11
N CYS A 33 -6.88 -6.55 -10.78
CA CYS A 33 -7.03 -7.06 -12.15
C CYS A 33 -8.08 -8.16 -12.30
N THR A 34 -8.54 -8.77 -11.20
CA THR A 34 -9.71 -9.67 -11.22
C THR A 34 -11.01 -8.90 -11.46
N ILE A 35 -11.09 -7.64 -11.00
CA ILE A 35 -12.24 -6.75 -11.21
C ILE A 35 -11.70 -5.35 -11.54
N PRO A 36 -11.12 -5.17 -12.74
CA PRO A 36 -10.48 -3.91 -13.09
C PRO A 36 -11.51 -2.80 -13.16
N GLN A 37 -11.09 -1.59 -12.78
CA GLN A 37 -11.89 -0.37 -12.90
C GLN A 37 -11.19 0.62 -13.82
N GLY A 38 -11.88 1.71 -14.15
CA GLY A 38 -11.34 2.78 -14.99
C GLY A 38 -11.65 2.59 -16.47
N THR A 39 -11.00 3.37 -17.31
CA THR A 39 -11.19 3.37 -18.76
C THR A 39 -10.07 2.61 -19.45
N VAL A 40 -10.41 1.76 -20.41
CA VAL A 40 -9.40 1.01 -21.18
C VAL A 40 -8.55 2.00 -21.99
N LYS A 41 -7.25 2.02 -21.72
CA LYS A 41 -6.24 2.79 -22.45
C LYS A 41 -5.67 1.98 -23.60
N ALA A 42 -5.39 0.71 -23.35
CA ALA A 42 -4.86 -0.23 -24.34
C ALA A 42 -5.29 -1.65 -23.98
N GLN A 43 -5.49 -2.49 -25.00
CA GLN A 43 -5.83 -3.89 -24.82
C GLN A 43 -5.21 -4.72 -25.95
N PHE A 44 -4.49 -5.76 -25.56
CA PHE A 44 -3.79 -6.68 -26.44
C PHE A 44 -4.23 -8.09 -26.10
N GLY A 45 -4.87 -8.77 -27.05
CA GLY A 45 -5.37 -10.14 -26.84
C GLY A 45 -4.25 -11.19 -26.78
N GLN A 46 -3.10 -10.89 -27.39
CA GLN A 46 -1.89 -11.72 -27.39
C GLN A 46 -0.70 -10.83 -27.75
N GLY A 47 0.49 -11.17 -27.26
CA GLY A 47 1.73 -10.49 -27.62
C GLY A 47 2.87 -10.80 -26.66
N THR A 48 4.00 -10.16 -26.92
CA THR A 48 5.12 -10.09 -25.98
C THR A 48 5.00 -8.79 -25.18
N HIS A 49 5.00 -8.91 -23.87
CA HIS A 49 4.78 -7.82 -22.93
C HIS A 49 5.98 -7.67 -22.00
N GLY A 50 6.27 -6.42 -21.61
CA GLY A 50 7.25 -6.12 -20.57
C GLY A 50 6.57 -6.05 -19.21
N ILE A 51 7.26 -6.53 -18.18
CA ILE A 51 6.90 -6.32 -16.78
C ILE A 51 8.04 -5.55 -16.13
N VAL A 52 7.71 -4.41 -15.50
CA VAL A 52 8.71 -3.54 -14.88
C VAL A 52 9.49 -4.27 -13.80
N GLY A 53 10.80 -4.07 -13.75
CA GLY A 53 11.67 -4.75 -12.79
C GLY A 53 12.01 -6.21 -13.13
N SER A 54 11.51 -6.76 -14.25
CA SER A 54 11.93 -8.06 -14.78
C SER A 54 12.61 -7.91 -16.14
N THR A 55 13.56 -8.80 -16.41
CA THR A 55 14.20 -8.96 -17.73
C THR A 55 13.62 -10.13 -18.53
N ASP A 56 12.63 -10.82 -17.96
CA ASP A 56 12.02 -12.00 -18.58
C ASP A 56 11.09 -11.58 -19.72
N THR A 57 10.84 -12.54 -20.63
CA THR A 57 9.90 -12.36 -21.73
C THR A 57 8.55 -12.92 -21.32
N PHE A 58 7.54 -12.06 -21.27
CA PHE A 58 6.17 -12.44 -20.93
C PHE A 58 5.34 -12.51 -22.21
N ILE A 59 4.72 -13.67 -22.46
CA ILE A 59 3.86 -13.90 -23.63
C ILE A 59 2.45 -14.17 -23.14
N GLY A 60 1.47 -13.44 -23.68
CA GLY A 60 0.09 -13.54 -23.23
C GLY A 60 -0.75 -12.34 -23.63
N SER A 61 -1.85 -12.13 -22.93
CA SER A 61 -2.72 -10.96 -23.11
C SER A 61 -2.37 -9.87 -22.09
N ASP A 62 -2.58 -8.62 -22.45
CA ASP A 62 -2.33 -7.49 -21.56
C ASP A 62 -3.39 -6.40 -21.74
N SER A 63 -3.81 -5.78 -20.65
CA SER A 63 -4.78 -4.69 -20.66
C SER A 63 -4.34 -3.58 -19.72
N VAL A 64 -4.36 -2.34 -20.20
CA VAL A 64 -3.99 -1.16 -19.43
C VAL A 64 -5.23 -0.29 -19.25
N PHE A 65 -5.54 0.04 -18.00
CA PHE A 65 -6.66 0.86 -17.58
C PHE A 65 -6.16 2.17 -16.98
N THR A 66 -6.78 3.28 -17.37
CA THR A 66 -6.59 4.57 -16.73
C THR A 66 -7.57 4.65 -15.55
N LEU A 67 -7.05 4.77 -14.33
CA LEU A 67 -7.87 4.92 -13.13
C LEU A 67 -8.12 6.39 -12.82
N THR A 68 -7.04 7.19 -12.88
CA THR A 68 -7.04 8.65 -12.74
C THR A 68 -6.01 9.24 -13.70
N GLU A 69 -5.79 10.56 -13.69
CA GLU A 69 -4.74 11.21 -14.49
C GLU A 69 -3.30 10.76 -14.10
N ASP A 70 -3.14 10.32 -12.84
CA ASP A 70 -1.86 9.95 -12.26
C ASP A 70 -1.70 8.46 -11.98
N THR A 71 -2.77 7.66 -12.09
CA THR A 71 -2.71 6.24 -11.75
C THR A 71 -3.26 5.36 -12.86
N LEU A 72 -2.51 4.32 -13.20
CA LEU A 72 -2.90 3.30 -14.17
C LEU A 72 -2.78 1.90 -13.58
N LEU A 73 -3.55 0.99 -14.14
CA LEU A 73 -3.53 -0.43 -13.81
C LEU A 73 -3.20 -1.21 -15.07
N GLN A 74 -2.15 -2.03 -15.05
CA GLN A 74 -1.85 -2.97 -16.12
C GLN A 74 -2.10 -4.38 -15.62
N CYS A 75 -2.77 -5.18 -16.43
CA CYS A 75 -3.18 -6.55 -16.12
C CYS A 75 -2.66 -7.48 -17.19
N PHE A 76 -1.53 -8.13 -16.90
CA PHE A 76 -0.94 -9.14 -17.75
C PHE A 76 -1.45 -10.53 -17.34
N CYS A 77 -1.88 -11.32 -18.32
CA CYS A 77 -2.20 -12.73 -18.17
C CYS A 77 -1.38 -13.57 -19.14
N PRO A 78 -0.62 -14.57 -18.67
CA PRO A 78 0.21 -15.39 -19.54
C PRO A 78 -0.65 -16.24 -20.49
N GLU A 79 -0.08 -16.56 -21.64
CA GLU A 79 -0.69 -17.48 -22.62
C GLU A 79 -0.87 -18.88 -22.04
N ILE A 80 0.07 -19.31 -21.20
CA ILE A 80 0.06 -20.61 -20.52
C ILE A 80 0.08 -20.39 -19.01
N GLY A 81 -0.90 -20.97 -18.32
CA GLY A 81 -1.06 -20.87 -16.87
C GLY A 81 -2.12 -19.85 -16.46
N THR A 82 -2.26 -19.64 -15.15
CA THR A 82 -3.27 -18.75 -14.56
C THR A 82 -2.66 -17.63 -13.72
N ASP A 83 -1.33 -17.61 -13.56
CA ASP A 83 -0.66 -16.64 -12.70
C ASP A 83 -0.36 -15.37 -13.49
N GLY A 84 -1.23 -14.38 -13.33
CA GLY A 84 -1.10 -13.06 -13.92
C GLY A 84 -0.29 -12.10 -13.07
N ILE A 85 0.13 -11.00 -13.69
CA ILE A 85 0.85 -9.91 -13.03
C ILE A 85 0.06 -8.61 -13.20
N GLN A 86 -0.32 -8.04 -12.07
CA GLN A 86 -0.88 -6.71 -11.96
C GLN A 86 0.26 -5.73 -11.74
N THR A 87 0.38 -4.71 -12.59
CA THR A 87 1.31 -3.58 -12.37
C THR A 87 0.51 -2.33 -12.04
N ASN A 88 0.73 -1.82 -10.84
CA ASN A 88 0.17 -0.56 -10.36
C ASN A 88 1.12 0.56 -10.77
N TRP A 89 0.67 1.48 -11.62
CA TRP A 89 1.46 2.61 -12.08
C TRP A 89 1.00 3.90 -11.40
N TRP A 90 1.94 4.65 -10.82
CA TRP A 90 1.68 5.96 -10.22
C TRP A 90 2.65 7.00 -10.76
N ARG A 91 2.13 8.07 -11.36
CA ARG A 91 2.90 9.20 -11.87
C ARG A 91 3.62 9.88 -10.70
N ALA A 92 4.93 10.04 -10.84
CA ALA A 92 5.80 10.53 -9.78
C ALA A 92 6.05 12.05 -9.82
N THR A 93 5.38 12.80 -10.70
CA THR A 93 5.60 14.25 -10.85
C THR A 93 5.33 15.05 -9.56
N GLY A 94 4.43 14.57 -8.70
CA GLY A 94 4.13 15.17 -7.40
C GLY A 94 4.94 14.61 -6.22
N LEU A 95 5.85 13.65 -6.45
CA LEU A 95 6.60 12.98 -5.41
C LEU A 95 7.96 13.62 -5.19
N THR A 96 8.38 13.72 -3.92
CA THR A 96 9.74 14.13 -3.58
C THR A 96 10.72 12.96 -3.73
N ASP A 97 12.02 13.25 -3.84
CA ASP A 97 13.05 12.20 -3.85
C ASP A 97 12.98 11.29 -2.62
N ASN A 98 12.60 11.85 -1.47
CA ASN A 98 12.41 11.10 -0.23
C ASN A 98 11.23 10.13 -0.34
N ASP A 99 10.10 10.56 -0.92
CA ASP A 99 8.94 9.69 -1.16
C ASP A 99 9.30 8.55 -2.11
N ILE A 100 10.04 8.86 -3.17
CA ILE A 100 10.54 7.85 -4.12
C ILE A 100 11.45 6.84 -3.42
N GLN A 101 12.34 7.26 -2.51
CA GLN A 101 13.15 6.32 -1.72
C GLN A 101 12.30 5.46 -0.79
N ILE A 102 11.29 6.04 -0.12
CA ILE A 102 10.36 5.29 0.73
C ILE A 102 9.65 4.21 -0.09
N LEU A 103 9.13 4.56 -1.27
CA LEU A 103 8.44 3.64 -2.17
C LEU A 103 9.38 2.54 -2.69
N LYS A 104 10.61 2.89 -3.08
CA LYS A 104 11.62 1.89 -3.47
C LYS A 104 11.91 0.90 -2.36
N ASN A 105 12.01 1.37 -1.11
CA ASN A 105 12.18 0.51 0.06
C ASN A 105 10.96 -0.39 0.33
N GLN A 106 9.79 -0.03 -0.20
CA GLN A 106 8.55 -0.81 -0.17
C GLN A 106 8.38 -1.71 -1.42
N GLY A 107 9.39 -1.79 -2.29
CA GLY A 107 9.38 -2.65 -3.48
C GLY A 107 8.78 -2.01 -4.73
N TRP A 108 8.59 -0.68 -4.75
CA TRP A 108 8.23 0.02 -5.99
C TRP A 108 9.47 0.25 -6.86
N PHE A 109 9.30 0.08 -8.17
CA PHE A 109 10.29 0.42 -9.18
C PHE A 109 10.13 1.87 -9.60
N PHE A 110 11.22 2.63 -9.67
CA PHE A 110 11.20 3.98 -10.23
C PHE A 110 11.56 3.94 -11.72
N ILE A 111 10.75 4.61 -12.53
CA ILE A 111 10.85 4.68 -13.98
C ILE A 111 10.97 6.15 -14.36
N PRO A 112 12.14 6.61 -14.82
CA PRO A 112 12.36 8.04 -15.10
C PRO A 112 11.56 8.56 -16.29
N ASN A 113 11.15 7.67 -17.21
CA ASN A 113 10.36 8.04 -18.38
C ASN A 113 9.39 6.91 -18.77
N GLY A 114 8.10 7.15 -18.59
CA GLY A 114 7.03 6.22 -18.93
C GLY A 114 6.82 6.00 -20.43
N ALA A 115 7.38 6.83 -21.32
CA ALA A 115 7.21 6.67 -22.77
C ALA A 115 7.78 5.34 -23.29
N LEU A 116 8.82 4.82 -22.64
CA LEU A 116 9.39 3.50 -22.95
C LEU A 116 8.41 2.34 -22.65
N TRP A 117 7.37 2.61 -21.86
CA TRP A 117 6.33 1.68 -21.45
C TRP A 117 4.98 2.01 -22.09
N GLY A 118 4.94 2.86 -23.13
CA GLY A 118 3.70 3.29 -23.77
C GLY A 118 2.82 4.21 -22.90
N LEU A 119 3.41 4.81 -21.85
CA LEU A 119 2.77 5.80 -20.99
C LEU A 119 3.14 7.23 -21.43
N ALA A 120 2.68 8.22 -20.66
CA ALA A 120 3.15 9.60 -20.84
C ALA A 120 4.66 9.71 -20.60
N ALA A 121 5.30 10.70 -21.22
CA ALA A 121 6.75 10.94 -21.11
C ALA A 121 7.12 11.61 -19.77
N ASP A 122 6.62 11.06 -18.68
CA ASP A 122 6.74 11.53 -17.30
C ASP A 122 7.39 10.45 -16.42
N PRO A 123 7.91 10.80 -15.23
CA PRO A 123 8.39 9.81 -14.29
C PRO A 123 7.21 9.05 -13.64
N PHE A 124 7.40 7.76 -13.42
CA PHE A 124 6.45 6.89 -12.74
C PHE A 124 7.15 6.08 -11.66
N VAL A 125 6.39 5.63 -10.67
CA VAL A 125 6.71 4.47 -9.85
C VAL A 125 5.73 3.35 -10.20
N ALA A 126 6.20 2.11 -10.13
CA ALA A 126 5.37 0.96 -10.41
C ALA A 126 5.59 -0.18 -9.42
N GLN A 127 4.53 -0.92 -9.09
CA GLN A 127 4.61 -2.09 -8.23
C GLN A 127 3.88 -3.27 -8.84
N ASN A 128 4.54 -4.43 -8.84
CA ASN A 128 3.97 -5.66 -9.35
C ASN A 128 3.33 -6.47 -8.22
N ILE A 129 2.17 -7.04 -8.49
CA ILE A 129 1.42 -7.91 -7.60
C ILE A 129 0.94 -9.11 -8.42
N ASN A 130 1.09 -10.32 -7.90
CA ASN A 130 0.57 -11.51 -8.57
C ASN A 130 -0.94 -11.60 -8.37
N PHE A 131 -1.67 -12.01 -9.40
CA PHE A 131 -3.10 -12.30 -9.32
C PHE A 131 -3.46 -13.53 -10.15
N SER A 132 -4.62 -14.13 -9.88
CA SER A 132 -5.11 -15.25 -10.70
C SER A 132 -5.92 -14.71 -11.86
N CYS A 133 -5.47 -15.00 -13.08
CA CYS A 133 -6.24 -14.82 -14.30
C CYS A 133 -7.38 -15.85 -14.30
N VAL A 134 -8.60 -15.35 -14.16
CA VAL A 134 -9.79 -16.14 -14.50
C VAL A 134 -9.85 -16.13 -16.02
N GLY A 135 -9.75 -17.32 -16.63
CA GLY A 135 -9.42 -17.54 -18.05
C GLY A 135 -10.00 -16.54 -19.04
N GLY A 136 -9.19 -16.19 -20.03
CA GLY A 136 -9.48 -15.18 -21.05
C GLY A 136 -10.88 -15.25 -21.67
N VAL A 137 -11.32 -14.06 -22.11
CA VAL A 137 -12.57 -13.76 -22.82
C VAL A 137 -13.81 -13.61 -21.92
N GLY A 138 -14.06 -12.36 -21.50
CA GLY A 138 -15.41 -11.79 -21.48
C GLY A 138 -16.19 -11.84 -20.16
N GLY A 139 -16.65 -10.65 -19.74
CA GLY A 139 -17.95 -10.48 -19.09
C GLY A 139 -17.97 -10.75 -17.59
N GLY A 140 -18.06 -9.67 -16.82
CA GLY A 140 -17.98 -9.70 -15.36
C GLY A 140 -19.13 -10.40 -14.66
N GLU A 141 -18.88 -10.74 -13.39
CA GLU A 141 -19.88 -10.73 -12.32
C GLU A 141 -19.21 -10.20 -11.06
N ILE A 142 -19.66 -9.01 -10.63
CA ILE A 142 -19.18 -8.30 -9.45
C ILE A 142 -19.84 -8.96 -8.23
N LEU A 143 -19.12 -9.86 -7.56
CA LEU A 143 -19.46 -10.27 -6.20
C LEU A 143 -18.64 -9.42 -5.23
N GLY A 144 -19.26 -8.32 -4.81
CA GLY A 144 -18.73 -7.43 -3.79
C GLY A 144 -18.61 -8.12 -2.44
N LEU A 145 -17.38 -8.43 -2.05
CA LEU A 145 -16.99 -8.75 -0.68
C LEU A 145 -15.79 -7.88 -0.29
N ALA A 146 -16.03 -6.57 -0.18
CA ALA A 146 -15.13 -5.70 0.56
C ALA A 146 -15.44 -5.85 2.06
N ALA A 147 -14.69 -6.71 2.75
CA ALA A 147 -14.67 -6.76 4.20
C ALA A 147 -13.88 -5.55 4.72
N THR A 148 -14.55 -4.42 4.93
CA THR A 148 -13.99 -3.31 5.69
C THR A 148 -13.97 -3.69 7.16
N GLY A 149 -12.77 -3.94 7.71
CA GLY A 149 -12.58 -4.06 9.15
C GLY A 149 -13.11 -2.80 9.84
N GLY A 150 -14.10 -2.97 10.72
CA GLY A 150 -14.85 -1.87 11.30
C GLY A 150 -13.96 -0.85 12.02
N ALA A 151 -14.28 0.44 11.86
CA ALA A 151 -13.64 1.61 12.46
C ALA A 151 -13.60 1.62 14.02
N TRP A 152 -14.03 0.55 14.66
CA TRP A 152 -14.11 0.38 16.12
C TRP A 152 -12.86 -0.28 16.71
N GLN A 153 -12.02 -0.92 15.89
CA GLN A 153 -10.79 -1.58 16.34
C GLN A 153 -9.85 -0.68 17.17
N PRO A 154 -9.61 0.61 16.85
CA PRO A 154 -8.76 1.46 17.69
C PRO A 154 -9.37 1.72 19.09
N TYR A 155 -10.69 1.76 19.21
CA TYR A 155 -11.36 2.03 20.50
C TYR A 155 -11.23 0.86 21.47
N LEU A 156 -11.22 -0.40 20.98
CA LEU A 156 -11.03 -1.59 21.81
C LEU A 156 -9.65 -1.62 22.48
N TYR A 157 -8.60 -1.20 21.77
CA TYR A 157 -7.24 -1.15 22.34
C TYR A 157 -7.11 -0.07 23.41
N VAL A 158 -7.73 1.10 23.21
CA VAL A 158 -7.71 2.19 24.19
C VAL A 158 -8.46 1.81 25.46
N LEU A 159 -9.66 1.22 25.33
CA LEU A 159 -10.45 0.79 26.48
C LEU A 159 -9.78 -0.37 27.24
N GLY A 160 -9.15 -1.32 26.53
CA GLY A 160 -8.36 -2.39 27.13
C GLY A 160 -7.17 -1.87 27.94
N GLY A 161 -6.43 -0.89 27.41
CA GLY A 161 -5.30 -0.27 28.10
C GLY A 161 -5.71 0.48 29.38
N LEU A 162 -6.82 1.21 29.34
CA LEU A 162 -7.37 1.88 30.54
C LEU A 162 -7.84 0.86 31.59
N GLY A 163 -8.43 -0.27 31.18
CA GLY A 163 -8.82 -1.33 32.10
C GLY A 163 -7.64 -1.93 32.86
N LEU A 164 -6.55 -2.25 32.15
CA LEU A 164 -5.35 -2.84 32.76
C LEU A 164 -4.64 -1.87 33.73
N THR A 165 -4.62 -0.57 33.42
CA THR A 165 -4.01 0.43 34.31
C THR A 165 -4.81 0.61 35.60
N ILE A 166 -6.15 0.63 35.53
CA ILE A 166 -7.02 0.69 36.71
C ILE A 166 -6.87 -0.57 37.57
N LEU A 167 -6.84 -1.75 36.96
CA LEU A 167 -6.64 -3.02 37.66
C LEU A 167 -5.29 -3.06 38.38
N GLY A 168 -4.22 -2.62 37.71
CA GLY A 168 -2.89 -2.51 38.30
C GLY A 168 -2.86 -1.60 39.53
N LEU A 169 -3.50 -0.43 39.44
CA LEU A 169 -3.62 0.50 40.58
C LEU A 169 -4.43 -0.10 41.74
N ALA A 170 -5.49 -0.85 41.46
CA ALA A 170 -6.29 -1.53 42.49
C ALA A 170 -5.48 -2.62 43.21
N LEU A 171 -4.70 -3.42 42.48
CA LEU A 171 -3.83 -4.44 43.06
C LEU A 171 -2.73 -3.84 43.94
N VAL A 172 -2.10 -2.75 43.51
CA VAL A 172 -1.11 -2.02 44.31
C VAL A 172 -1.72 -1.47 45.59
N ARG A 173 -2.95 -0.93 45.53
CA ARG A 173 -3.67 -0.45 46.73
C ARG A 173 -3.97 -1.57 47.71
N LYS A 174 -4.42 -2.73 47.21
CA LYS A 174 -4.71 -3.91 48.05
C LYS A 174 -3.45 -4.47 48.70
N TRP A 175 -2.33 -4.50 47.98
CA TRP A 175 -1.05 -4.97 48.54
C TRP A 175 -0.54 -4.08 49.68
N LYS A 176 -0.75 -2.77 49.61
CA LYS A 176 -0.31 -1.83 50.65
C LYS A 176 -1.14 -1.86 51.95
N GLN A 177 -2.27 -2.55 51.95
CA GLN A 177 -3.18 -2.68 53.10
C GLN A 177 -3.00 -4.00 53.87
N ASN A 178 -2.18 -4.92 53.36
CA ASN A 178 -1.70 -6.12 54.04
C ASN A 178 -0.25 -5.92 54.49
#